data_AF-A0A1V5C9G3-F1
#
_entry.id   AF-A0A1V5C9G3-F1
#
_cell.length_a   1.000
_cell.length_b   1.000
_cell.length_c   1.000
_cell.angle_alpha   90.00
_cell.angle_beta   90.00
_cell.angle_gamma   90.00
#
_symmetry.space_group_name_H-M   'P 1'
#
loop_
_entity.id
_entity.type
_entity.pdbx_description
1 polymer ?
#
loop_
_entity_poly.entity_id
_entity_poly.type
_entity_poly.pdbx_seq_one_letter_code
_entity_poly.pdbx_strand_id
1 'polypeptide(L)'
;MKIHIRKTVHIPEIPSEVEKESGTLHSLLDSLFRRTYFAKEVIDTRTGELSLDGLFQIQLNGTLYHDLPDELETELHDNDVLTLTLILLGGG
;
A
#
# COMPACT_ATOMS: atom_id res chain seq x y z
N MET A 1 3.97 13.34 -10.27
CA MET A 1 3.36 13.40 -8.93
C MET A 1 4.28 12.72 -7.93
N LYS A 2 4.41 13.31 -6.74
CA LYS A 2 5.19 12.79 -5.63
C LYS A 2 4.25 12.25 -4.55
N ILE A 3 4.42 10.97 -4.21
CA ILE A 3 3.65 10.29 -3.17
C ILE A 3 4.56 10.04 -1.98
N HIS A 4 4.12 10.43 -0.79
CA HIS A 4 4.84 10.19 0.46
C HIS A 4 4.37 8.89 1.10
N ILE A 5 5.31 8.01 1.44
CA ILE A 5 5.00 6.72 2.05
C ILE A 5 5.43 6.74 3.51
N ARG A 6 4.45 6.69 4.40
CA ARG A 6 4.64 6.49 5.84
C ARG A 6 4.47 5.02 6.18
N LYS A 7 5.38 4.48 6.99
CA LYS A 7 5.34 3.09 7.45
C LYS A 7 5.48 3.08 8.96
N THR A 8 4.67 2.28 9.65
CA THR A 8 4.80 2.11 11.11
C THR A 8 5.98 1.21 11.50
N VAL A 9 6.41 0.35 10.57
CA VAL A 9 7.58 -0.50 10.71
C VAL A 9 8.59 -0.21 9.60
N HIS A 10 9.88 -0.39 9.90
CA HIS A 10 10.91 -0.21 8.88
C HIS A 10 10.90 -1.37 7.90
N ILE A 11 10.59 -1.08 6.63
CA ILE A 11 10.65 -2.03 5.51
C ILE A 11 11.64 -1.45 4.49
N PRO A 12 12.89 -1.96 4.45
CA PRO A 12 13.96 -1.40 3.61
C PRO A 12 13.61 -1.30 2.12
N GLU A 13 12.83 -2.26 1.62
CA GLU A 13 12.47 -2.37 0.20
C GLU A 13 11.40 -1.37 -0.23
N ILE A 14 10.61 -0.85 0.72
CA ILE A 14 9.62 0.19 0.44
C ILE A 14 10.32 1.55 0.61
N PRO A 15 10.37 2.40 -0.41
CA PRO A 15 10.93 3.74 -0.29
C PRO A 15 10.02 4.64 0.58
N SER A 16 10.55 5.78 1.03
CA SER A 16 9.75 6.78 1.78
C SER A 16 9.00 7.73 0.86
N GLU A 17 9.38 7.79 -0.42
CA GLU A 17 8.78 8.65 -1.43
C GLU A 17 8.80 7.91 -2.78
N VAL A 18 7.76 8.10 -3.58
CA VAL A 18 7.66 7.56 -4.94
C VAL A 18 7.25 8.66 -5.89
N GLU A 19 7.98 8.81 -6.98
CA GLU A 19 7.59 9.66 -8.10
C GLU A 19 6.94 8.81 -9.19
N LYS A 20 5.73 9.20 -9.61
CA LYS A 20 4.99 8.58 -10.73
C LYS A 20 4.35 9.67 -11.59
N GLU A 21 4.04 9.39 -12.85
CA GLU A 21 3.32 10.33 -13.72
C GLU A 21 1.81 10.30 -13.47
N SER A 22 1.26 9.10 -13.35
CA SER A 22 -0.14 8.78 -13.08
C SER A 22 -0.26 7.39 -12.44
N GLY A 23 -1.41 7.10 -11.85
CA GLY A 23 -1.73 5.77 -11.34
C GLY A 23 -2.79 5.77 -10.26
N THR A 24 -3.31 4.58 -9.99
CA THR A 24 -4.24 4.32 -8.90
C THR A 24 -3.52 3.79 -7.67
N LEU A 25 -4.20 3.81 -6.53
CA LEU A 25 -3.73 3.19 -5.29
C LEU A 25 -3.31 1.73 -5.50
N HIS A 26 -4.08 0.95 -6.27
CA HIS A 26 -3.78 -0.42 -6.68
C HIS A 26 -2.40 -0.51 -7.34
N SER A 27 -2.17 0.30 -8.38
CA SER A 27 -0.91 0.28 -9.15
C SER A 27 0.31 0.67 -8.31
N LEU A 28 0.11 1.49 -7.27
CA LEU A 28 1.17 1.88 -6.36
C LEU A 28 1.46 0.74 -5.40
N LEU A 29 0.45 0.20 -4.72
CA LEU A 29 0.60 -0.91 -3.77
C LEU A 29 1.22 -2.14 -4.44
N ASP A 30 0.79 -2.50 -5.64
CA ASP A 30 1.35 -3.62 -6.40
C ASP A 30 2.84 -3.41 -6.68
N SER A 31 3.22 -2.20 -7.13
CA SER A 31 4.62 -1.85 -7.37
C SER A 31 5.47 -1.83 -6.09
N LEU A 32 4.89 -1.45 -4.94
CA LEU A 32 5.60 -1.42 -3.67
C LEU A 32 5.81 -2.83 -3.14
N PHE A 33 4.74 -3.62 -3.06
CA PHE A 33 4.78 -4.92 -2.42
C PHE A 33 5.42 -6.01 -3.25
N ARG A 34 5.30 -5.99 -4.59
CA ARG A 34 5.99 -6.97 -5.47
C ARG A 34 7.50 -7.02 -5.26
N ARG A 35 8.09 -5.95 -4.76
CA ARG A 35 9.54 -5.82 -4.52
C ARG A 35 9.94 -6.16 -3.08
N THR A 36 8.97 -6.45 -2.22
CA THR A 36 9.21 -6.70 -0.78
C THR A 36 9.22 -8.19 -0.48
N TYR A 37 9.83 -8.56 0.65
CA TYR A 37 9.73 -9.93 1.16
C TYR A 37 8.30 -10.36 1.50
N PHE A 38 7.40 -9.40 1.70
CA PHE A 38 5.97 -9.62 1.99
C PHE A 38 5.12 -9.92 0.76
N ALA A 39 5.72 -9.97 -0.43
CA ALA A 39 4.96 -10.14 -1.68
C ALA A 39 4.05 -11.37 -1.66
N LYS A 40 4.43 -12.46 -1.00
CA LYS A 40 3.63 -13.70 -0.96
C LYS A 40 2.46 -13.62 0.03
N GLU A 41 2.57 -12.74 1.01
CA GLU A 41 1.61 -12.52 2.07
C GLU A 41 0.56 -11.48 1.68
N VAL A 42 0.91 -10.57 0.77
CA VAL A 42 0.03 -9.46 0.32
C VAL A 42 -0.37 -9.54 -1.15
N ILE A 43 0.14 -10.53 -1.89
CA ILE A 43 -0.27 -10.82 -3.28
C ILE A 43 -0.69 -12.28 -3.31
N ASP A 44 -1.93 -12.53 -3.73
CA ASP A 44 -2.42 -13.88 -3.93
C ASP A 44 -1.58 -14.56 -5.04
N THR A 45 -0.87 -15.63 -4.68
CA THR A 45 0.03 -16.34 -5.59
C THR A 45 -0.69 -17.06 -6.74
N ARG A 46 -2.01 -17.26 -6.65
CA ARG A 46 -2.86 -17.93 -7.64
C ARG A 46 -3.49 -16.92 -8.60
N THR A 47 -3.95 -15.77 -8.12
CA THR A 47 -4.58 -14.74 -8.96
C THR A 47 -3.59 -13.68 -9.42
N GLY A 48 -2.52 -13.46 -8.67
CA GLY A 48 -1.55 -12.38 -8.89
C GLY A 48 -2.05 -11.01 -8.44
N GLU A 49 -3.20 -10.95 -7.76
CA GLU A 49 -3.84 -9.72 -7.27
C GLU A 49 -3.42 -9.40 -5.83
N LEU A 50 -3.52 -8.13 -5.46
CA LEU A 50 -3.27 -7.69 -4.09
C LEU A 50 -4.31 -8.28 -3.13
N SER A 51 -3.84 -9.03 -2.13
CA SER A 51 -4.64 -9.48 -1.00
C SER A 51 -4.20 -8.69 0.22
N LEU A 52 -4.99 -7.69 0.60
CA LEU A 52 -4.71 -6.79 1.72
C LEU A 52 -5.31 -7.31 3.05
N ASP A 53 -5.80 -8.55 3.06
CA ASP A 53 -6.73 -9.12 4.04
C ASP A 53 -6.13 -9.42 5.43
N GLY A 54 -5.02 -8.81 5.82
CA GLY A 54 -4.63 -8.90 7.23
C GLY A 54 -3.23 -8.50 7.61
N LEU A 55 -2.33 -8.21 6.66
CA LEU A 55 -0.97 -7.85 7.02
C LEU A 55 -0.79 -6.34 7.20
N PHE A 56 -1.40 -5.54 6.33
CA PHE A 56 -1.26 -4.08 6.36
C PHE A 56 -2.61 -3.38 6.32
N GLN A 57 -2.82 -2.47 7.26
CA GLN A 57 -3.83 -1.44 7.16
C GLN A 57 -3.29 -0.30 6.28
N ILE A 58 -4.02 0.00 5.21
CA ILE A 58 -3.64 1.00 4.21
C ILE A 58 -4.56 2.21 4.32
N GLN A 59 -3.93 3.40 4.35
CA GLN A 59 -4.63 4.67 4.35
C GLN A 59 -4.06 5.61 3.29
N LEU A 60 -4.92 6.30 2.57
CA LEU A 60 -4.56 7.40 1.67
C LEU A 60 -5.04 8.70 2.31
N ASN A 61 -4.13 9.64 2.55
CA ASN A 61 -4.42 10.93 3.18
C ASN A 61 -5.15 10.82 4.53
N GLY A 62 -4.93 9.72 5.26
CA GLY A 62 -5.55 9.43 6.56
C GLY A 62 -6.87 8.65 6.48
N THR A 63 -7.43 8.46 5.29
CA THR A 63 -8.66 7.67 5.05
C THR A 63 -8.31 6.23 4.73
N LEU A 64 -9.01 5.26 5.33
CA LEU A 64 -8.81 3.84 5.01
C LEU A 64 -9.16 3.57 3.55
N TYR A 65 -8.43 2.66 2.89
CA TYR A 65 -8.66 2.44 1.46
C TYR A 65 -10.09 1.98 1.14
N HIS A 66 -10.74 1.21 2.02
CA HIS A 66 -12.13 0.77 1.85
C HIS A 66 -13.17 1.88 2.09
N ASP A 67 -12.77 3.01 2.68
CA ASP A 67 -13.61 4.19 2.86
C ASP A 67 -13.45 5.19 1.71
N LEU A 68 -12.54 4.93 0.77
CA LEU A 68 -12.36 5.75 -0.44
C LEU A 68 -13.48 5.43 -1.45
N PRO A 69 -13.96 6.43 -2.21
CA PRO A 69 -15.08 6.25 -3.15
C PRO A 69 -14.81 5.20 -4.23
N ASP A 70 -13.56 5.09 -4.68
CA ASP A 70 -13.13 4.14 -5.71
C ASP A 70 -12.19 3.06 -5.13
N GLU A 71 -12.11 2.95 -3.81
CA GLU A 71 -11.26 1.99 -3.09
C GLU A 71 -9.82 1.95 -3.62
N LEU A 72 -9.38 0.79 -4.15
CA LEU A 72 -8.05 0.59 -4.75
C LEU A 72 -7.88 1.27 -6.11
N GLU A 73 -8.97 1.59 -6.81
CA GLU A 73 -8.93 2.31 -8.08
C GLU A 73 -8.90 3.84 -7.89
N THR A 74 -8.86 4.31 -6.64
CA THR A 74 -8.70 5.74 -6.33
C THR A 74 -7.46 6.29 -7.03
N GLU A 75 -7.65 7.35 -7.82
CA GLU A 75 -6.57 8.07 -8.48
C GLU A 75 -5.67 8.76 -7.46
N LEU A 76 -4.36 8.66 -7.69
CA LEU A 76 -3.37 9.33 -6.86
C LEU A 76 -3.13 10.76 -7.35
N HIS A 77 -2.90 11.65 -6.40
CA HIS A 77 -2.59 13.05 -6.63
C HIS A 77 -1.24 13.45 -6.06
N ASP A 78 -0.73 14.58 -6.52
CA ASP A 78 0.55 15.11 -6.06
C ASP A 78 0.48 15.48 -4.57
N ASN A 79 1.49 15.05 -3.82
CA ASN A 79 1.61 15.17 -2.36
C ASN A 79 0.67 14.28 -1.54
N ASP A 80 0.06 13.27 -2.15
CA ASP A 80 -0.68 12.25 -1.41
C ASP A 80 0.23 11.52 -0.43
N VAL A 81 -0.35 11.17 0.72
CA VAL A 81 0.33 10.45 1.79
C VAL A 81 -0.29 9.06 1.93
N LEU A 82 0.46 8.06 1.47
CA LEU A 82 0.16 6.65 1.71
C LEU A 82 0.71 6.22 3.06
N THR A 83 -0.14 5.75 3.96
CA THR A 83 0.28 5.19 5.25
C THR A 83 0.05 3.68 5.26
N LEU A 84 1.14 2.94 5.49
CA LEU A 84 1.17 1.49 5.65
C LEU A 84 1.39 1.15 7.11
N THR A 85 0.36 0.60 7.75
CA THR A 85 0.42 0.17 9.15
C THR A 85 0.43 -1.35 9.19
N LEU A 86 1.51 -1.95 9.67
CA LEU A 86 1.55 -3.40 9.88
C LEU A 86 0.57 -3.78 11.00
N ILE A 87 -0.37 -4.67 10.69
CA ILE A 87 -1.30 -5.23 11.66
C ILE A 87 -0.57 -6.39 12.35
N LEU A 88 0.01 -6.12 13.51
CA LEU A 88 0.56 -7.18 14.37
C LEU A 88 -0.62 -7.89 15.04
N LEU A 89 -1.06 -9.01 14.48
CA LEU A 89 -1.89 -9.97 15.21
C LEU A 89 -1.02 -10.52 16.34
N GLY A 90 -1.14 -9.91 17.53
CA GLY A 90 -0.45 -10.36 18.72
C GLY A 90 -0.82 -11.81 18.99
N GLY A 91 0.17 -12.71 18.85
CA GLY A 91 0.07 -14.08 19.35
C GLY A 91 -0.10 -14.02 20.87
N GLY A 92 -1.24 -14.52 21.35
CA GLY A 92 -1.42 -14.93 22.74
C GLY A 92 -0.86 -16.33 22.97
#